data_AF-A0A2A5BE50-F1
#
_entry.id   AF-A0A2A5BE50-F1
#
_cell.length_a   1.000
_cell.length_b   1.000
_cell.length_c   1.000
_cell.angle_alpha   90.00
_cell.angle_beta   90.00
_cell.angle_gamma   90.00
#
_symmetry.space_group_name_H-M   'P 1'
#
loop_
_entity.id
_entity.type
_entity.pdbx_description
1 polymer ?
#
loop_
_entity_poly.entity_id
_entity_poly.type
_entity_poly.pdbx_seq_one_letter_code
_entity_poly.pdbx_strand_id
1 'polypeptide(L)'
;MREQLPSAIKEAAEISQKAAELTEKLRDISLHAPEVTGHVVDPLVFAVTIFALSCFIGYYVVWKVTPSLHTPLMSITNAISGIIIIGALISASSAEFGFSSALGFIAAFFAAINIFGGFIVTERMLEMFKKK
;
A
#
# COMPACT_ATOMS: atom_id res chain seq x y z
N MET A 1 63.19 7.81 9.04
CA MET A 1 62.04 7.12 8.40
C MET A 1 61.71 5.74 9.00
N ARG A 2 62.34 5.28 10.10
CA ARG A 2 61.99 4.02 10.80
C ARG A 2 61.12 4.17 12.06
N GLU A 3 60.90 5.40 12.54
CA GLU A 3 60.11 5.67 13.75
C GLU A 3 58.61 5.92 13.51
N GLN A 4 58.18 6.09 12.24
CA GLN A 4 56.76 6.30 11.90
C GLN A 4 55.97 5.00 11.71
N LEU A 5 56.67 3.87 11.55
CA LEU A 5 56.04 2.55 11.38
C LEU A 5 55.32 2.06 12.65
N PRO A 6 55.90 2.18 13.87
CA PRO A 6 55.20 1.76 15.10
C PRO A 6 54.06 2.71 15.51
N SER A 7 54.08 3.99 15.10
CA SER A 7 52.98 4.93 15.37
C SER A 7 51.79 4.68 14.46
N ALA A 8 52.02 4.41 13.18
CA ALA A 8 50.96 4.07 12.23
C ALA A 8 50.24 2.75 12.56
N ILE A 9 50.96 1.77 13.13
CA ILE A 9 50.37 0.49 13.59
C ILE A 9 49.46 0.72 14.82
N LYS A 10 49.85 1.62 15.74
CA LYS A 10 49.01 1.98 16.89
C LYS A 10 47.76 2.73 16.46
N GLU A 11 47.88 3.64 15.51
CA GLU A 11 46.75 4.40 14.95
C GLU A 11 45.78 3.49 14.19
N ALA A 12 46.28 2.52 13.40
CA ALA A 12 45.46 1.52 12.73
C ALA A 12 44.71 0.61 13.73
N ALA A 13 45.35 0.23 14.84
CA ALA A 13 44.72 -0.54 15.90
C ALA A 13 43.64 0.27 16.64
N GLU A 14 43.89 1.57 16.86
CA GLU A 14 42.94 2.47 17.53
C GLU A 14 41.70 2.76 16.66
N ILE A 15 41.88 2.90 15.34
CA ILE A 15 40.76 3.07 14.39
C ILE A 15 39.92 1.79 14.32
N SER A 16 40.54 0.61 14.37
CA SER A 16 39.81 -0.66 14.43
C SER A 16 38.98 -0.81 15.70
N GLN A 17 39.51 -0.37 16.86
CA GLN A 17 38.78 -0.36 18.13
C GLN A 17 37.62 0.66 18.11
N LYS A 18 37.84 1.87 17.59
CA LYS A 18 36.79 2.88 17.43
C LYS A 18 35.70 2.44 16.43
N ALA A 19 36.07 1.71 15.37
CA ALA A 19 35.12 1.15 14.41
C ALA A 19 34.26 0.04 15.05
N ALA A 20 34.84 -0.79 15.91
CA ALA A 20 34.10 -1.80 16.67
C ALA A 20 33.13 -1.13 17.66
N GLU A 21 33.57 -0.11 18.38
CA GLU A 21 32.74 0.65 19.32
C GLU A 21 31.62 1.43 18.61
N LEU A 22 31.90 2.01 17.43
CA LEU A 22 30.89 2.68 16.61
C LEU A 22 29.85 1.68 16.10
N THR A 23 30.27 0.46 15.74
CA THR A 23 29.35 -0.61 15.33
C THR A 23 28.45 -1.04 16.49
N GLU A 24 28.98 -1.13 17.70
CA GLU A 24 28.22 -1.44 18.91
C GLU A 24 27.23 -0.32 19.26
N LYS A 25 27.67 0.96 19.22
CA LYS A 25 26.81 2.13 19.42
C LYS A 25 25.72 2.26 18.36
N LEU A 26 26.02 1.96 17.09
CA LEU A 26 25.02 1.91 16.02
C LEU A 26 24.02 0.78 16.23
N ARG A 27 24.45 -0.36 16.78
CA ARG A 27 23.56 -1.47 17.13
C ARG A 27 22.63 -1.12 18.28
N ASP A 28 23.13 -0.45 19.31
CA ASP A 28 22.31 0.05 20.42
C ASP A 28 21.34 1.15 20.00
N ILE A 29 21.76 2.03 19.07
CA ILE A 29 20.86 3.01 18.44
C ILE A 29 19.83 2.31 17.55
N SER A 30 20.17 1.19 16.90
CA SER A 30 19.20 0.42 16.12
C SER A 30 18.18 -0.33 17.01
N LEU A 31 18.55 -0.64 18.25
CA LEU A 31 17.67 -1.25 19.26
C LEU A 31 16.84 -0.22 20.04
N HIS A 32 17.32 1.04 20.14
CA HIS A 32 16.64 2.16 20.80
C HIS A 32 16.08 3.21 19.83
N ALA A 33 16.22 3.01 18.52
CA ALA A 33 15.44 3.73 17.54
C ALA A 33 14.00 3.44 17.93
N PRO A 34 13.17 4.48 18.20
CA PRO A 34 11.77 4.23 18.40
C PRO A 34 11.34 3.45 17.16
N GLU A 35 10.81 2.25 17.35
CA GLU A 35 9.98 1.61 16.34
C GLU A 35 8.88 2.62 16.04
N VAL A 36 9.10 3.49 15.06
CA VAL A 36 8.07 4.31 14.50
C VAL A 36 7.15 3.29 13.83
N THR A 37 6.11 2.93 14.59
CA THR A 37 4.99 2.02 14.29
C THR A 37 5.20 0.51 14.50
N GLY A 38 5.70 0.10 15.67
CA GLY A 38 5.39 -1.22 16.23
C GLY A 38 3.94 -1.30 16.68
N HIS A 39 2.99 -1.57 15.78
CA HIS A 39 1.64 -1.94 16.18
C HIS A 39 1.73 -3.25 16.97
N VAL A 40 1.58 -3.18 18.31
CA VAL A 40 1.43 -4.34 19.22
C VAL A 40 0.08 -5.06 19.02
N VAL A 41 -0.56 -4.85 17.87
CA VAL A 41 -1.92 -5.27 17.57
C VAL A 41 -1.82 -6.39 16.55
N ASP A 42 -2.41 -7.54 16.84
CA ASP A 42 -2.44 -8.68 15.91
C ASP A 42 -2.88 -8.22 14.51
N PRO A 43 -2.21 -8.65 13.42
CA PRO A 43 -2.57 -8.23 12.06
C PRO A 43 -4.04 -8.48 11.70
N LEU A 44 -4.63 -9.54 12.25
CA LEU A 44 -6.05 -9.85 12.12
C LEU A 44 -6.91 -8.77 12.80
N VAL A 45 -6.62 -8.46 14.07
CA VAL A 45 -7.33 -7.43 14.84
C VAL A 45 -7.23 -6.08 14.13
N PHE A 46 -6.06 -5.75 13.59
CA PHE A 46 -5.86 -4.57 12.78
C PHE A 46 -6.72 -4.57 11.50
N ALA A 47 -6.71 -5.65 10.71
CA ALA A 47 -7.52 -5.76 9.50
C ALA A 47 -9.04 -5.70 9.79
N VAL A 48 -9.51 -6.36 10.86
CA VAL A 48 -10.90 -6.30 11.29
C VAL A 48 -11.29 -4.91 11.77
N THR A 49 -10.38 -4.21 12.44
CA THR A 49 -10.59 -2.81 12.85
C THR A 49 -10.77 -1.93 11.62
N ILE A 50 -9.89 -2.04 10.62
CA ILE A 50 -10.02 -1.31 9.34
C ILE A 50 -11.33 -1.66 8.64
N PHE A 51 -11.67 -2.95 8.56
CA PHE A 51 -12.92 -3.42 7.97
C PHE A 51 -14.13 -2.79 8.67
N ALA A 52 -14.22 -2.88 9.99
CA ALA A 52 -15.31 -2.30 10.77
C ALA A 52 -15.42 -0.78 10.57
N LEU A 53 -14.30 -0.04 10.69
CA LEU A 53 -14.29 1.41 10.48
C LEU A 53 -14.70 1.80 9.05
N SER A 54 -14.22 1.07 8.05
CA SER A 54 -14.60 1.31 6.64
C SER A 54 -16.08 1.09 6.38
N CYS A 55 -16.72 0.10 7.02
CA CYS A 55 -18.17 -0.09 6.96
C CYS A 55 -18.94 1.10 7.55
N PHE A 56 -18.52 1.60 8.72
CA PHE A 56 -19.11 2.80 9.32
C PHE A 56 -19.00 4.00 8.38
N ILE A 57 -17.81 4.24 7.82
CA ILE A 57 -17.58 5.34 6.88
C ILE A 57 -18.47 5.18 5.64
N GLY A 58 -18.53 3.99 5.05
CA GLY A 58 -19.36 3.69 3.88
C GLY A 58 -20.84 3.99 4.12
N TYR A 59 -21.38 3.61 5.27
CA TYR A 59 -22.76 3.92 5.66
C TYR A 59 -23.03 5.43 5.71
N TYR A 60 -22.18 6.21 6.39
CA TYR A 60 -22.35 7.66 6.49
C TYR A 60 -22.20 8.38 5.15
N VAL A 61 -21.30 7.90 4.29
CA VAL A 61 -21.08 8.45 2.94
C VAL A 61 -22.32 8.27 2.06
N VAL A 62 -22.92 7.07 2.06
CA VAL A 62 -24.09 6.76 1.22
C VAL A 62 -25.38 7.39 1.77
N TRP A 63 -25.55 7.48 3.09
CA TRP A 63 -26.78 8.05 3.68
C TRP A 63 -26.96 9.54 3.37
N LYS A 64 -25.86 10.29 3.17
CA LYS A 64 -25.89 11.75 3.00
C LYS A 64 -26.09 12.22 1.56
N VAL A 65 -26.42 11.32 0.63
CA VAL A 65 -26.63 11.67 -0.79
C VAL A 65 -28.02 12.24 -1.05
N THR A 66 -28.13 13.16 -2.00
CA THR A 66 -29.41 13.70 -2.46
C THR A 66 -30.20 12.60 -3.20
N PRO A 67 -31.54 12.47 -3.03
CA PRO A 67 -32.31 11.39 -3.64
C PRO A 67 -32.18 11.27 -5.17
N SER A 68 -31.99 12.39 -5.87
CA SER A 68 -31.79 12.41 -7.32
C SER A 68 -30.48 11.75 -7.77
N LEU A 69 -29.53 11.54 -6.86
CA LEU A 69 -28.22 10.97 -7.15
C LEU A 69 -28.11 9.47 -6.83
N HIS A 70 -29.16 8.80 -6.34
CA HIS A 70 -29.09 7.35 -6.06
C HIS A 70 -28.71 6.52 -7.29
N THR A 71 -29.25 6.85 -8.48
CA THR A 71 -28.91 6.14 -9.71
C THR A 71 -27.47 6.40 -10.18
N PRO A 72 -26.97 7.65 -10.24
CA PRO A 72 -25.54 7.92 -10.42
C PRO A 72 -24.65 7.25 -9.37
N LEU A 73 -25.08 7.22 -8.10
CA LEU A 73 -24.34 6.59 -7.01
C LEU A 73 -24.26 5.07 -7.19
N MET A 74 -25.34 4.44 -7.65
CA MET A 74 -25.30 3.02 -7.98
C MET A 74 -24.25 2.73 -9.05
N SER A 75 -24.18 3.55 -10.10
CA SER A 75 -23.17 3.42 -11.16
C SER A 75 -21.75 3.63 -10.64
N ILE A 76 -21.51 4.62 -9.76
CA ILE A 76 -20.16 4.86 -9.23
C ILE A 76 -19.71 3.74 -8.28
N THR A 77 -20.61 3.19 -7.46
CA THR A 77 -20.29 2.04 -6.61
C THR A 77 -19.96 0.79 -7.43
N ASN A 78 -20.58 0.64 -8.61
CA ASN A 78 -20.18 -0.38 -9.57
C ASN A 78 -18.75 -0.15 -10.06
N ALA A 79 -18.37 1.08 -10.46
CA ALA A 79 -17.00 1.40 -10.88
C ALA A 79 -15.95 1.15 -9.77
N ILE A 80 -16.29 1.50 -8.53
CA ILE A 80 -15.41 1.31 -7.35
C ILE A 80 -15.18 -0.17 -7.06
N SER A 81 -16.16 -1.04 -7.34
CA SER A 81 -15.99 -2.50 -7.19
C SER A 81 -14.87 -3.07 -8.07
N GLY A 82 -14.41 -2.33 -9.09
CA GLY A 82 -13.25 -2.62 -9.91
C GLY A 82 -11.91 -2.72 -9.15
N ILE A 83 -11.88 -2.44 -7.84
CA ILE A 83 -10.72 -2.64 -6.95
C ILE A 83 -10.12 -4.06 -7.02
N ILE A 84 -10.91 -5.04 -7.48
CA ILE A 84 -10.45 -6.41 -7.79
C ILE A 84 -9.24 -6.45 -8.73
N ILE A 85 -8.97 -5.38 -9.50
CA ILE A 85 -7.79 -5.26 -10.36
C ILE A 85 -6.48 -5.46 -9.59
N ILE A 86 -6.42 -5.09 -8.31
CA ILE A 86 -5.23 -5.27 -7.46
C ILE A 86 -4.91 -6.77 -7.33
N GLY A 87 -5.92 -7.59 -7.02
CA GLY A 87 -5.76 -9.05 -6.92
C GLY A 87 -5.42 -9.70 -8.26
N ALA A 88 -6.00 -9.18 -9.35
CA ALA A 88 -5.70 -9.63 -10.70
C ALA A 88 -4.23 -9.38 -11.09
N LEU A 89 -3.70 -8.17 -10.78
CA LEU A 89 -2.30 -7.82 -11.05
C LEU A 89 -1.34 -8.66 -10.22
N ILE A 90 -1.63 -8.91 -8.94
CA ILE A 90 -0.82 -9.79 -8.08
C ILE A 90 -0.77 -11.20 -8.68
N SER A 91 -1.92 -11.73 -9.12
CA SER A 91 -2.00 -13.07 -9.73
C SER A 91 -1.28 -13.14 -11.08
N ALA A 92 -1.42 -12.10 -11.91
CA ALA A 92 -0.77 -11.98 -13.21
C ALA A 92 0.76 -11.89 -13.10
N SER A 93 1.26 -11.24 -12.04
CA SER A 93 2.69 -11.04 -11.76
C SER A 93 3.45 -12.29 -11.27
N SER A 94 2.83 -13.47 -11.33
CA SER A 94 3.48 -14.72 -10.93
C SER A 94 4.74 -15.00 -11.77
N ALA A 95 5.82 -15.45 -11.13
CA ALA A 95 7.13 -15.64 -11.77
C ALA A 95 7.15 -16.75 -12.84
N GLU A 96 6.29 -17.75 -12.69
CA GLU A 96 6.09 -18.80 -13.70
C GLU A 96 4.82 -18.53 -14.50
N PHE A 97 4.92 -18.69 -15.82
CA PHE A 97 3.78 -18.65 -16.72
C PHE A 97 2.91 -19.90 -16.49
N GLY A 98 2.02 -19.80 -15.52
CA GLY A 98 1.08 -20.84 -15.14
C GLY A 98 -0.38 -20.42 -15.28
N PHE A 99 -1.27 -21.33 -14.89
CA PHE A 99 -2.72 -21.12 -14.91
C PHE A 99 -3.15 -19.87 -14.10
N SER A 100 -2.46 -19.57 -13.00
CA SER A 100 -2.72 -18.39 -12.18
C SER A 100 -2.42 -17.07 -12.91
N SER A 101 -1.32 -17.00 -13.67
CA SER A 101 -0.97 -15.78 -14.44
C SER A 101 -1.96 -15.55 -15.58
N ALA A 102 -2.38 -16.61 -16.29
CA ALA A 102 -3.39 -16.53 -17.34
C ALA A 102 -4.75 -16.05 -16.79
N LEU A 103 -5.20 -16.61 -15.66
CA LEU A 103 -6.42 -16.15 -14.99
C LEU A 103 -6.29 -14.72 -14.47
N GLY A 104 -5.12 -14.33 -13.94
CA GLY A 104 -4.85 -12.95 -13.50
C GLY A 104 -4.97 -11.96 -14.65
N PHE A 105 -4.49 -12.30 -15.84
CA PHE A 105 -4.63 -11.46 -17.03
C PHE A 105 -6.10 -11.31 -17.47
N ILE A 106 -6.86 -12.42 -17.50
CA ILE A 106 -8.29 -12.39 -17.82
C ILE A 106 -9.07 -11.60 -16.77
N ALA A 107 -8.75 -11.78 -15.48
CA ALA A 107 -9.36 -11.04 -14.39
C ALA A 107 -9.06 -9.53 -14.51
N ALA A 108 -7.84 -9.15 -14.89
CA ALA A 108 -7.48 -7.75 -15.13
C ALA A 108 -8.27 -7.14 -16.29
N PHE A 109 -8.51 -7.91 -17.36
CA PHE A 109 -9.36 -7.48 -18.47
C PHE A 109 -10.81 -7.20 -18.03
N PHE A 110 -11.42 -8.11 -17.27
CA PHE A 110 -12.78 -7.88 -16.74
C PHE A 110 -12.84 -6.75 -15.71
N ALA A 111 -11.82 -6.61 -14.87
CA ALA A 111 -11.71 -5.50 -13.94
C ALA A 111 -11.62 -4.16 -14.68
N ALA A 112 -10.86 -4.08 -15.77
CA ALA A 112 -10.78 -2.90 -16.62
C ALA A 112 -12.16 -2.54 -17.22
N ILE A 113 -12.92 -3.51 -17.72
CA ILE A 113 -14.29 -3.26 -18.24
C ILE A 113 -15.18 -2.67 -17.15
N ASN A 114 -15.12 -3.19 -15.93
CA ASN A 114 -15.91 -2.69 -14.80
C ASN A 114 -15.53 -1.23 -14.44
N ILE A 115 -14.23 -0.93 -14.37
CA ILE A 115 -13.70 0.41 -14.08
C ILE A 115 -14.15 1.39 -15.18
N PHE A 116 -13.75 1.15 -16.43
CA PHE A 116 -14.02 2.08 -17.53
C PHE A 116 -15.51 2.21 -17.83
N GLY A 117 -16.25 1.09 -17.85
CA GLY A 117 -17.68 1.09 -18.07
C GLY A 117 -18.43 1.84 -16.97
N GLY A 118 -18.07 1.59 -15.71
CA GLY A 118 -18.68 2.27 -14.56
C GLY A 118 -18.43 3.78 -14.57
N PHE A 119 -17.21 4.23 -14.88
CA PHE A 119 -16.90 5.66 -14.91
C PHE A 119 -17.54 6.40 -16.09
N ILE A 120 -17.52 5.83 -17.31
CA ILE A 120 -18.15 6.45 -18.49
C ILE A 120 -19.66 6.60 -18.30
N VAL A 121 -20.32 5.58 -17.75
CA VAL A 121 -21.77 5.63 -17.49
C VAL A 121 -22.08 6.66 -16.40
N THR A 122 -21.28 6.70 -15.33
CA THR A 122 -21.46 7.68 -14.25
C THR A 122 -21.27 9.11 -14.77
N GLU A 123 -20.28 9.36 -15.61
CA GLU A 123 -20.05 10.67 -16.23
C GLU A 123 -21.29 11.12 -17.03
N ARG A 124 -21.79 10.26 -17.93
CA ARG A 124 -23.00 10.55 -18.72
C ARG A 124 -24.22 10.80 -17.82
N MET A 125 -24.33 10.09 -16.70
CA MET A 125 -25.41 10.32 -15.74
C MET A 125 -25.29 11.67 -15.03
N LEU A 126 -24.07 12.08 -14.65
CA LEU A 126 -23.82 13.35 -13.97
C LEU A 126 -23.93 14.55 -14.92
N GLU A 127 -23.61 14.38 -16.19
CA GLU A 127 -23.78 15.42 -17.21
C GLU A 127 -25.24 15.89 -17.34
N MET A 128 -26.21 14.99 -17.10
CA MET A 128 -27.63 15.34 -17.10
C MET A 128 -28.05 16.30 -15.97
N PHE A 129 -27.21 16.47 -14.94
CA PHE A 129 -27.44 17.41 -13.84
C PHE A 129 -26.75 18.76 -14.02
N LYS A 130 -25.93 18.92 -15.06
CA LYS A 130 -25.31 20.22 -15.39
C LYS A 130 -26.39 21.12 -16.00
N LYS A 131 -26.57 22.32 -15.43
CA LYS A 131 -27.40 23.36 -16.08
C LYS A 131 -26.72 23.75 -17.40
N LYS A 132 -27.51 23.88 -18.46
CA LYS A 132 -27.09 24.52 -19.72
C LYS A 132 -26.71 25.97 -19.48
#